data_AF-A0A0S7F1H0-F1
#
_entry.id   AF-A0A0S7F1H0-F1
#
_cell.length_a   1.000
_cell.length_b   1.000
_cell.length_c   1.000
_cell.angle_alpha   90.00
_cell.angle_beta   90.00
_cell.angle_gamma   90.00
#
_symmetry.space_group_name_H-M   'P 1'
#
loop_
_entity.id
_entity.type
_entity.pdbx_description
1 polymer ?
#
loop_
_entity_poly.entity_id
_entity_poly.type
_entity_poly.pdbx_seq_one_letter_code
_entity_poly.pdbx_strand_id
1 'polypeptide(L)'
;MLQIRDGLLLEDPVLGKYCNTASPPPLQTTGPTAWIHFHSDFTVSDRGFHITYTTSPSDPGCGGTFTDSEGILISPNWPNDYAHNRQCFYLITLPPGEQVALNFTNMDLENHSDCSFDYVEVRDGRMETDLLIGKYCMNVQTMF
;
A
#
# COMPACT_ATOMS: atom_id res chain seq x y z
N MET A 1 -1.98 8.29 23.83
CA MET A 1 -1.01 7.51 23.04
C MET A 1 -1.29 7.75 21.56
N LEU A 2 -0.23 7.94 20.79
CA LEU A 2 -0.22 8.11 19.35
C LEU A 2 0.19 6.78 18.70
N GLN A 3 -0.55 6.34 17.69
CA GLN A 3 -0.24 5.17 16.89
C GLN A 3 -0.22 5.55 15.41
N ILE A 4 0.78 5.08 14.68
CA ILE A 4 0.96 5.30 13.24
C ILE A 4 1.03 3.93 12.55
N ARG A 5 0.29 3.75 11.45
CA ARG A 5 0.28 2.55 10.61
C ARG A 5 0.68 2.86 9.17
N ASP A 6 1.18 1.84 8.47
CA ASP A 6 1.63 1.88 7.07
C ASP A 6 0.48 1.50 6.12
N GLY A 7 -0.37 2.47 5.77
CA GLY A 7 -1.64 2.26 5.05
C GLY A 7 -2.82 2.96 5.72
N LEU A 8 -4.04 2.80 5.19
CA LEU A 8 -5.28 3.45 5.69
C LEU A 8 -6.15 2.57 6.59
N LEU A 9 -5.92 1.26 6.62
CA LEU A 9 -6.74 0.26 7.29
C LEU A 9 -6.24 -0.06 8.71
N LEU A 10 -7.11 -0.66 9.53
CA LEU A 10 -6.80 -0.98 10.93
C LEU A 10 -5.91 -2.21 11.06
N GLU A 11 -5.93 -3.07 10.06
CA GLU A 11 -5.10 -4.26 9.90
C GLU A 11 -3.67 -3.94 9.45
N ASP A 12 -3.44 -2.75 8.89
CA ASP A 12 -2.15 -2.37 8.32
C ASP A 12 -1.01 -2.34 9.36
N PRO A 13 0.25 -2.63 8.94
CA PRO A 13 1.39 -2.72 9.85
C PRO A 13 1.55 -1.50 10.75
N VAL A 14 1.82 -1.71 12.04
CA VAL A 14 2.10 -0.61 12.97
C VAL A 14 3.55 -0.16 12.81
N LEU A 15 3.74 1.08 12.34
CA LEU A 15 5.05 1.72 12.24
C LEU A 15 5.56 2.21 13.59
N GLY A 16 4.66 2.69 14.45
CA GLY A 16 5.06 3.26 15.72
C GLY A 16 3.92 3.45 16.71
N LYS A 17 4.28 3.34 18.00
CA LYS A 17 3.41 3.60 19.15
C LYS A 17 4.15 4.51 20.14
N TYR A 18 3.57 5.66 20.45
CA TYR A 18 4.22 6.71 21.22
C TYR A 18 3.35 7.19 22.39
N CYS A 19 3.94 7.25 23.57
CA CYS A 19 3.25 7.69 24.80
C CYS A 19 4.19 8.44 25.78
N ASN A 20 5.34 8.92 25.30
CA ASN A 20 6.30 9.66 26.12
C ASN A 20 6.64 11.01 25.45
N THR A 21 7.52 11.77 26.10
CA THR A 21 7.96 13.10 25.65
C THR A 21 9.20 13.08 24.74
N ALA A 22 9.72 11.89 24.42
CA ALA A 22 10.89 11.76 23.55
C ALA A 22 10.48 11.97 22.08
N SER A 23 11.33 12.65 21.32
CA SER A 23 11.16 12.75 19.87
C SER A 23 11.54 11.41 19.23
N PRO A 24 10.63 10.73 18.52
CA PRO A 24 10.99 9.51 17.81
C PRO A 24 11.87 9.84 16.59
N PRO A 25 12.65 8.85 16.10
CA PRO A 25 13.30 8.98 14.80
C PRO A 25 12.25 9.13 13.69
N PRO A 26 12.61 9.74 12.54
CA PRO A 26 11.72 9.82 11.39
C PRO A 26 11.25 8.43 10.95
N LEU A 27 9.97 8.33 10.61
CA LEU A 27 9.37 7.14 10.00
C LEU A 27 9.29 7.32 8.48
N GLN A 28 9.28 6.20 7.77
CA GLN A 28 9.01 6.15 6.33
C GLN A 28 7.93 5.09 6.11
N THR A 29 6.87 5.48 5.40
CA THR A 29 5.86 4.54 4.90
C THR A 29 6.42 3.78 3.71
N THR A 30 5.88 2.59 3.44
CA THR A 30 6.19 1.85 2.22
C THR A 30 5.32 2.28 1.04
N GLY A 31 4.21 2.99 1.32
CA GLY A 31 3.28 3.57 0.35
C GLY A 31 3.00 5.08 0.55
N PRO A 32 2.01 5.64 -0.17
CA PRO A 32 1.63 7.06 -0.12
C PRO A 32 0.69 7.40 1.05
N THR A 33 0.29 6.41 1.86
CA THR A 33 -0.75 6.51 2.87
C THR A 33 -0.19 6.14 4.26
N ALA A 34 -0.71 6.84 5.28
CA ALA A 34 -0.45 6.52 6.68
C ALA A 34 -1.71 6.80 7.50
N TRP A 35 -2.06 5.87 8.39
CA TRP A 35 -3.14 6.07 9.35
C TRP A 35 -2.57 6.53 10.69
N ILE A 36 -3.04 7.67 11.17
CA ILE A 36 -2.57 8.30 12.41
C ILE A 36 -3.73 8.36 13.40
N HIS A 37 -3.55 7.77 14.57
CA HIS A 37 -4.55 7.76 15.64
C HIS A 37 -3.96 8.20 16.96
N PHE A 38 -4.58 9.22 17.55
CA PHE A 38 -4.28 9.70 18.88
C PHE A 38 -5.48 9.46 19.78
N HIS A 39 -5.24 8.88 20.95
CA HIS A 39 -6.25 8.77 22.01
C HIS A 39 -5.70 9.28 23.34
N SER A 40 -6.57 9.87 24.17
CA SER A 40 -6.28 10.30 25.55
C SER A 40 -7.34 9.75 26.50
N ASP A 41 -7.03 9.71 27.80
CA ASP A 41 -8.02 9.40 28.84
C ASP A 41 -8.55 10.68 29.52
N PHE A 42 -9.35 10.52 30.58
CA PHE A 42 -10.02 11.62 31.29
C PHE A 42 -9.17 12.26 32.40
N THR A 43 -7.89 11.88 32.54
CA THR A 43 -7.06 12.26 33.70
C THR A 43 -6.03 13.34 33.36
N VAL A 44 -4.77 12.96 33.14
CA VAL A 44 -3.62 13.83 32.92
C VAL A 44 -3.48 14.18 31.43
N SER A 45 -3.07 15.41 31.14
CA SER A 45 -2.79 15.88 29.77
C SER A 45 -1.42 16.54 29.67
N ASP A 46 -0.83 16.46 28.48
CA ASP A 46 0.48 17.02 28.12
C ASP A 46 0.37 17.90 26.87
N ARG A 47 1.51 18.39 26.35
CA ARG A 47 1.58 19.31 25.21
C ARG A 47 1.16 18.73 23.85
N GLY A 48 0.92 17.43 23.75
CA GLY A 48 0.51 16.77 22.50
C GLY A 48 1.68 16.46 21.56
N PHE A 49 1.41 16.45 20.24
CA PHE A 49 2.36 16.09 19.20
C PHE A 49 2.39 17.14 18.08
N HIS A 50 3.50 17.22 17.36
CA HIS A 50 3.66 18.00 16.15
C HIS A 50 4.40 17.14 15.13
N ILE A 51 3.77 16.87 13.99
CA ILE A 51 4.30 16.00 12.93
C ILE A 51 4.45 16.83 11.66
N THR A 52 5.65 16.82 11.10
CA THR A 52 5.93 17.31 9.75
C THR A 52 6.14 16.12 8.83
N TYR A 53 5.62 16.16 7.62
CA TYR A 53 5.83 15.11 6.61
C TYR A 53 6.44 15.72 5.35
N THR A 54 7.22 14.90 4.64
CA THR A 54 7.79 15.22 3.32
C THR A 54 7.55 14.03 2.41
N THR A 55 7.28 14.28 1.14
CA THR A 55 7.19 13.23 0.12
C THR A 55 8.54 13.07 -0.57
N SER A 56 8.90 11.84 -0.89
CA SER A 56 9.99 11.55 -1.83
C SER A 56 9.39 10.82 -3.04
N PRO A 57 9.88 11.06 -4.27
CA PRO A 57 9.42 10.30 -5.43
C PRO A 57 9.56 8.81 -5.14
N SER A 58 8.48 8.07 -5.34
CA SER A 58 8.46 6.62 -5.17
C SER A 58 9.47 5.97 -6.11
N ASP A 59 9.91 4.78 -5.68
CA ASP A 59 10.69 3.82 -6.44
C ASP A 59 10.30 3.84 -7.95
N PRO A 60 11.24 4.10 -8.90
CA PRO A 60 10.90 4.22 -10.31
C PRO A 60 10.12 3.01 -10.84
N GLY A 61 8.94 3.25 -11.41
CA GLY A 61 8.04 2.19 -11.90
C GLY A 61 7.10 1.60 -10.84
N CYS A 62 7.18 2.01 -9.58
CA CYS A 62 6.27 1.59 -8.52
C CYS A 62 5.01 2.47 -8.52
N GLY A 63 4.01 2.02 -9.27
CA GLY A 63 2.69 2.65 -9.35
C GLY A 63 2.53 3.70 -10.46
N GLY A 64 1.42 4.42 -10.43
CA GLY A 64 1.08 5.46 -11.39
C GLY A 64 -0.40 5.50 -11.73
N THR A 65 -0.81 6.50 -12.53
CA THR A 65 -2.15 6.57 -13.12
C THR A 65 -2.09 6.19 -14.60
N PHE A 66 -2.92 5.24 -14.99
CA PHE A 66 -3.01 4.70 -16.34
C PHE A 66 -4.37 5.09 -16.92
N THR A 67 -4.37 5.76 -18.06
CA THR A 67 -5.58 6.28 -18.71
C THR A 67 -5.82 5.71 -20.09
N ASP A 68 -4.86 4.95 -20.62
CA ASP A 68 -4.99 4.29 -21.91
C ASP A 68 -5.97 3.12 -21.82
N SER A 69 -6.67 2.83 -22.91
CA SER A 69 -7.65 1.74 -22.99
C SER A 69 -7.04 0.34 -22.87
N GLU A 70 -5.72 0.25 -23.05
CA GLU A 70 -4.92 -0.95 -22.85
C GLU A 70 -3.53 -0.57 -22.33
N GLY A 71 -2.87 -1.50 -21.64
CA GLY A 71 -1.54 -1.26 -21.09
C GLY A 71 -1.00 -2.48 -20.35
N ILE A 72 0.25 -2.38 -19.92
CA ILE A 72 0.93 -3.44 -19.15
C ILE A 72 1.36 -2.85 -17.81
N LEU A 73 1.00 -3.53 -16.73
CA LEU A 73 1.49 -3.25 -15.39
C LEU A 73 2.59 -4.26 -15.06
N ILE A 74 3.76 -3.77 -14.67
CA ILE A 74 4.90 -4.59 -14.27
C ILE A 74 5.38 -4.15 -12.89
N SER A 75 5.84 -5.11 -12.08
CA SER A 75 6.51 -4.80 -10.82
C SER A 75 7.84 -4.08 -11.09
N PRO A 76 8.30 -3.23 -10.15
CA PRO A 76 9.66 -2.70 -10.20
C PRO A 76 10.69 -3.83 -10.32
N ASN A 77 11.76 -3.58 -11.06
CA ASN A 77 12.86 -4.50 -11.36
C ASN A 77 12.55 -5.71 -12.26
N TRP A 78 11.29 -5.92 -12.69
CA TRP A 78 10.93 -6.98 -13.62
C TRP A 78 11.89 -7.00 -14.84
N PRO A 79 12.45 -8.18 -15.22
CA PRO A 79 12.09 -9.53 -14.77
C PRO A 79 12.87 -10.06 -13.56
N ASN A 80 13.63 -9.22 -12.85
CA ASN A 80 14.30 -9.60 -11.61
C ASN A 80 13.35 -9.50 -10.40
N ASP A 81 13.81 -10.01 -9.26
CA ASP A 81 13.07 -10.01 -8.01
C ASP A 81 12.62 -8.59 -7.59
N TYR A 82 11.40 -8.50 -7.07
CA TYR A 82 10.87 -7.28 -6.47
C TYR A 82 11.59 -6.97 -5.15
N ALA A 83 11.68 -5.69 -4.80
CA ALA A 83 12.28 -5.28 -3.54
C ALA A 83 11.33 -5.57 -2.36
N HIS A 84 11.90 -5.98 -1.23
CA HIS A 84 11.15 -6.22 0.01
C HIS A 84 10.52 -4.93 0.58
N ASN A 85 9.39 -5.07 1.27
CA ASN A 85 8.70 -3.97 1.97
C ASN A 85 8.40 -2.78 1.04
N ARG A 86 7.67 -3.04 -0.05
CA ARG A 86 7.27 -2.06 -1.05
C ARG A 86 5.79 -2.12 -1.32
N GLN A 87 5.14 -0.96 -1.39
CA GLN A 87 3.74 -0.83 -1.73
C GLN A 87 3.57 0.06 -2.96
N CYS A 88 3.17 -0.55 -4.07
CA CYS A 88 2.97 0.12 -5.36
C CYS A 88 1.48 0.22 -5.68
N PHE A 89 1.05 1.40 -6.18
CA PHE A 89 -0.35 1.69 -6.45
C PHE A 89 -0.55 2.03 -7.92
N TYR A 90 -1.28 1.17 -8.62
CA TYR A 90 -1.59 1.35 -10.03
C TYR A 90 -3.07 1.72 -10.13
N LEU A 91 -3.36 2.96 -10.51
CA LEU A 91 -4.71 3.45 -10.70
C LEU A 91 -5.05 3.46 -12.19
N ILE A 92 -5.94 2.56 -12.63
CA ILE A 92 -6.48 2.57 -13.99
C ILE A 92 -7.75 3.45 -13.99
N THR A 93 -7.79 4.48 -14.83
CA THR A 93 -8.92 5.40 -14.97
C THR A 93 -9.37 5.46 -16.43
N LEU A 94 -10.53 4.88 -16.72
CA LEU A 94 -11.14 4.88 -18.06
C LEU A 94 -12.31 5.86 -18.16
N PRO A 95 -12.71 6.27 -19.37
CA PRO A 95 -13.93 7.04 -19.60
C PRO A 95 -15.20 6.37 -19.06
N PRO A 96 -16.25 7.15 -18.74
CA PRO A 96 -17.53 6.59 -18.30
C PRO A 96 -18.12 5.59 -19.31
N GLY A 97 -18.51 4.41 -18.81
CA GLY A 97 -19.11 3.34 -19.62
C GLY A 97 -18.12 2.25 -20.06
N GLU A 98 -16.82 2.46 -19.87
CA GLU A 98 -15.81 1.42 -20.06
C GLU A 98 -15.59 0.60 -18.79
N GLN A 99 -15.12 -0.64 -18.95
CA GLN A 99 -14.83 -1.56 -17.86
C GLN A 99 -13.41 -2.10 -17.98
N VAL A 100 -12.71 -2.18 -16.85
CA VAL A 100 -11.35 -2.73 -16.80
C VAL A 100 -11.43 -4.25 -16.74
N ALA A 101 -10.76 -4.92 -17.67
CA ALA A 101 -10.52 -6.37 -17.63
C ALA A 101 -9.03 -6.62 -17.39
N LEU A 102 -8.70 -7.31 -16.29
CA LEU A 102 -7.32 -7.63 -15.93
C LEU A 102 -6.99 -9.06 -16.36
N ASN A 103 -5.83 -9.23 -17.01
CA ASN A 103 -5.29 -10.54 -17.35
C ASN A 103 -3.90 -10.70 -16.72
N PHE A 104 -3.76 -11.63 -15.78
CA PHE A 104 -2.50 -11.94 -15.12
C PHE A 104 -1.73 -12.98 -15.95
N THR A 105 -0.68 -12.55 -16.63
CA THR A 105 0.13 -13.43 -17.49
C THR A 105 1.26 -14.13 -16.74
N ASN A 106 1.83 -13.44 -15.75
CA ASN A 106 2.93 -13.91 -14.91
C ASN A 106 2.75 -13.39 -13.48
N MET A 107 2.94 -14.26 -12.50
CA MET A 107 2.99 -13.92 -11.08
C MET A 107 3.95 -14.89 -10.40
N ASP A 108 4.92 -14.37 -9.69
CA ASP A 108 5.85 -15.12 -8.84
C ASP A 108 6.04 -14.32 -7.57
N LEU A 109 5.27 -14.68 -6.53
CA LEU A 109 5.19 -13.98 -5.25
C LEU A 109 5.35 -14.99 -4.11
N GLU A 110 5.70 -14.52 -2.92
CA GLU A 110 5.75 -15.36 -1.73
C GLU A 110 4.36 -15.96 -1.41
N ASN A 111 4.22 -17.27 -1.62
CA ASN A 111 2.95 -17.97 -1.42
C ASN A 111 2.62 -18.14 0.06
N HIS A 112 1.40 -17.74 0.45
CA HIS A 112 0.87 -17.92 1.80
C HIS A 112 -0.63 -18.20 1.77
N SER A 113 -1.16 -18.96 2.73
CA SER A 113 -2.55 -19.44 2.72
C SER A 113 -3.62 -18.35 2.70
N ASP A 114 -3.28 -17.16 3.21
CA ASP A 114 -4.15 -15.97 3.23
C ASP A 114 -3.50 -14.76 2.51
N CYS A 115 -2.42 -15.00 1.77
CA CYS A 115 -1.63 -13.96 1.11
C CYS A 115 -1.20 -12.82 2.03
N SER A 116 -0.84 -13.09 3.29
CA SER A 116 -0.45 -12.05 4.26
C SER A 116 0.97 -11.50 4.11
N PHE A 117 1.82 -12.12 3.29
CA PHE A 117 3.18 -11.65 3.02
C PHE A 117 3.21 -10.77 1.76
N ASP A 118 3.45 -11.36 0.59
CA ASP A 118 3.49 -10.65 -0.67
C ASP A 118 2.21 -10.91 -1.48
N TYR A 119 1.61 -9.85 -2.03
CA TYR A 119 0.35 -9.99 -2.76
C TYR A 119 0.11 -8.85 -3.76
N VAL A 120 -0.72 -9.14 -4.76
CA VAL A 120 -1.43 -8.14 -5.56
C VAL A 120 -2.87 -8.08 -5.09
N GLU A 121 -3.33 -6.88 -4.75
CA GLU A 121 -4.71 -6.62 -4.39
C GLU A 121 -5.39 -5.77 -5.47
N VAL A 122 -6.59 -6.18 -5.87
CA VAL A 122 -7.40 -5.45 -6.85
C VAL A 122 -8.64 -4.91 -6.17
N ARG A 123 -8.87 -3.61 -6.30
CA ARG A 123 -10.03 -2.91 -5.74
C ARG A 123 -10.83 -2.17 -6.81
N ASP A 124 -12.14 -2.14 -6.65
CA ASP A 124 -13.06 -1.33 -7.45
C ASP A 124 -13.17 0.08 -6.85
N GLY A 125 -12.20 0.92 -7.16
CA GLY A 125 -12.13 2.29 -6.67
C GLY A 125 -10.72 2.87 -6.69
N ARG A 126 -10.55 4.02 -6.04
CA ARG A 126 -9.30 4.79 -5.99
C ARG A 126 -8.52 4.58 -4.70
N MET A 127 -9.17 4.12 -3.65
CA MET A 127 -8.65 4.08 -2.29
C MET A 127 -8.52 2.64 -1.79
N GLU A 128 -7.61 2.41 -0.85
CA GLU A 128 -7.46 1.12 -0.14
C GLU A 128 -8.72 0.70 0.61
N THR A 129 -9.60 1.64 0.92
CA THR A 129 -10.89 1.36 1.58
C THR A 129 -11.99 0.93 0.62
N ASP A 130 -11.75 1.03 -0.69
CA ASP A 130 -12.74 0.69 -1.71
C ASP A 130 -12.90 -0.83 -1.86
N LEU A 131 -13.95 -1.25 -2.58
CA LEU A 131 -14.38 -2.65 -2.64
C LEU A 131 -13.24 -3.58 -3.09
N LEU A 132 -12.87 -4.53 -2.24
CA LEU A 132 -11.92 -5.59 -2.58
C LEU A 132 -12.53 -6.56 -3.60
N ILE A 133 -11.94 -6.64 -4.79
CA ILE A 133 -12.28 -7.63 -5.81
C ILE A 133 -11.56 -8.94 -5.53
N GLY A 134 -10.26 -8.87 -5.20
CA GLY A 134 -9.46 -10.05 -4.94
C GLY A 134 -8.05 -9.73 -4.46
N LYS A 135 -7.46 -10.71 -3.77
CA LYS A 135 -6.09 -10.70 -3.27
C LYS A 135 -5.37 -11.96 -3.77
N TYR A 136 -4.20 -11.79 -4.37
CA TYR A 136 -3.51 -12.83 -5.13
C TYR A 136 -2.03 -12.90 -4.72
N CYS A 137 -1.53 -14.10 -4.42
CA CYS A 137 -0.14 -14.37 -4.06
C CYS A 137 0.36 -15.72 -4.60
N MET A 138 -0.37 -16.30 -5.55
CA MET A 138 -0.05 -17.62 -6.10
C MET A 138 0.81 -17.48 -7.36
N ASN A 139 1.64 -18.49 -7.61
CA ASN A 139 2.47 -18.51 -8.81
C ASN A 139 1.60 -18.80 -10.04
N VAL A 140 1.45 -17.80 -10.91
CA VAL A 140 0.81 -17.92 -12.21
C VAL A 140 1.93 -17.95 -13.25
N GLN A 141 2.22 -19.14 -13.77
CA GLN A 141 3.05 -19.28 -14.97
C GLN A 141 2.13 -19.70 -16.12
N THR A 142 2.10 -18.89 -17.17
CA THR A 142 1.60 -19.37 -18.45
C THR A 142 2.54 -20.47 -18.93
N MET A 143 2.07 -21.72 -18.92
CA MET A 143 2.80 -22.82 -19.56
C MET A 143 2.84 -22.54 -21.07
N PHE A 144 4.03 -22.33 -21.62
CA PHE A 144 4.26 -22.40 -23.06
C PHE A 144 4.35 -23.86 -23.51
#